data_AF-A0A968Q582-F1
#
_entry.id   AF-A0A968Q582-F1
#
_cell.length_a   1.000
_cell.length_b   1.000
_cell.length_c   1.000
_cell.angle_alpha   90.00
_cell.angle_beta   90.00
_cell.angle_gamma   90.00
#
_symmetry.space_group_name_H-M   'P 1'
#
loop_
_entity.id
_entity.type
_entity.pdbx_description
1 polymer ?
#
loop_
_entity_poly.entity_id
_entity_poly.type
_entity_poly.pdbx_seq_one_letter_code
_entity_poly.pdbx_strand_id
1 'polypeptide(L)' 'MTTPKEVLKHLEQLEQGDIVQSASYREEAQEVLADNSVSLKLRQAIADRLNQANHDLALHTVSSEDSY' A
#
# COMPACT_ATOMS: atom_id res chain seq x y z
N MET A 1 15.67 -2.02 -8.87
CA MET A 1 14.26 -2.42 -9.09
C MET A 1 13.82 -3.13 -7.83
N THR A 2 12.79 -2.61 -7.16
CA THR A 2 12.17 -3.20 -5.97
C THR A 2 11.42 -4.45 -6.38
N THR A 3 11.65 -5.57 -5.70
CA THR A 3 11.00 -6.83 -6.02
C THR A 3 9.58 -6.86 -5.47
N PRO A 4 8.65 -7.65 -6.05
CA PRO A 4 7.30 -7.79 -5.52
C PRO A 4 7.24 -8.24 -4.04
N LYS A 5 8.25 -8.98 -3.58
CA LYS A 5 8.36 -9.41 -2.18
C LYS A 5 8.80 -8.28 -1.25
N GLU A 6 9.66 -7.37 -1.72
CA GLU A 6 10.05 -6.18 -0.97
C GLU A 6 8.88 -5.21 -0.85
N VAL A 7 8.12 -5.02 -1.95
CA VAL A 7 6.89 -4.22 -1.93
C VAL A 7 5.89 -4.73 -0.89
N LEU A 8 5.67 -6.05 -0.80
CA LEU A 8 4.81 -6.61 0.26
C LEU A 8 5.27 -6.23 1.68
N LYS A 9 6.59 -6.29 1.95
CA LYS A 9 7.15 -5.87 3.24
C LYS A 9 6.98 -4.38 3.49
N HIS A 10 7.17 -3.54 2.48
CA HIS A 10 6.93 -2.11 2.57
C HIS A 10 5.45 -1.81 2.88
N LEU A 11 4.52 -2.55 2.25
CA LEU A 11 3.09 -2.42 2.53
C LEU A 11 2.70 -2.82 3.97
N GLU A 12 3.44 -3.74 4.60
CA GLU A 12 3.25 -4.07 6.02
C GLU A 12 3.61 -2.91 6.96
N GLN A 13 4.43 -1.96 6.50
CA GLN A 13 4.94 -0.84 7.29
C GLN A 13 4.16 0.47 7.08
N LEU A 14 3.16 0.49 6.20
CA LEU A 14 2.37 1.69 5.87
C LEU A 14 1.71 2.36 7.08
N GLU A 15 1.36 1.59 8.11
CA GLU A 15 0.70 2.08 9.32
C GLU A 15 1.69 2.63 10.36
N GLN A 16 2.99 2.39 10.19
CA GLN A 16 4.04 2.74 11.14
C GLN A 16 4.94 3.89 10.64
N GLY A 17 4.84 4.24 9.35
CA GLY A 17 5.73 5.17 8.68
C GLY A 17 5.23 6.61 8.62
N ASP A 18 6.14 7.52 8.26
CA ASP A 18 5.82 8.88 7.83
C ASP A 18 4.91 8.86 6.59
N ILE A 19 4.04 9.87 6.45
CA ILE A 19 3.08 10.01 5.33
C ILE A 19 3.82 9.99 4.00
N VAL A 20 4.98 10.66 3.91
CA VAL A 20 5.79 10.71 2.69
C VAL A 20 6.34 9.33 2.34
N GLN A 21 6.93 8.64 3.31
CA GLN A 21 7.45 7.28 3.12
C GLN A 21 6.33 6.32 2.69
N SER A 22 5.16 6.46 3.30
CA SER A 22 3.99 5.65 3.01
C SER A 22 3.41 5.96 1.62
N ALA A 23 3.55 7.18 1.11
CA ALA A 23 3.19 7.51 -0.26
C ALA A 23 4.13 6.81 -1.26
N SER A 24 5.44 6.80 -1.00
CA SER A 24 6.41 6.08 -1.85
C SER A 24 6.14 4.58 -1.90
N TYR A 25 5.81 3.94 -0.78
CA TYR A 25 5.46 2.51 -0.77
C TYR A 25 4.18 2.20 -1.57
N ARG A 26 3.22 3.13 -1.62
CA ARG A 26 2.02 3.00 -2.47
C ARG A 26 2.37 3.14 -3.95
N GLU A 27 3.29 4.03 -4.31
CA GLU A 27 3.80 4.19 -5.67
C GLU A 27 4.48 2.91 -6.17
N GLU A 28 5.41 2.35 -5.38
CA GLU A 28 6.09 1.09 -5.71
C GLU A 28 5.09 -0.07 -5.91
N ALA A 29 4.03 -0.11 -5.11
CA ALA A 29 2.98 -1.11 -5.28
C ALA A 29 2.24 -0.96 -6.61
N GLN A 30 1.92 0.27 -7.03
CA GLN A 30 1.26 0.52 -8.32
C GLN A 30 2.15 0.11 -9.50
N GLU A 31 3.46 0.36 -9.42
CA GLU A 31 4.42 -0.08 -10.46
C GLU A 31 4.42 -1.61 -10.61
N VAL A 32 4.47 -2.35 -9.49
CA VAL A 32 4.45 -3.82 -9.51
C VAL A 32 3.10 -4.37 -10.00
N LEU A 33 1.99 -3.70 -9.72
CA LEU A 33 0.67 -4.10 -10.21
C LEU A 33 0.55 -3.91 -11.73
N ALA A 34 1.20 -2.88 -12.28
CA ALA A 34 1.24 -2.61 -13.72
C ALA A 34 2.19 -3.55 -14.48
N ASP A 35 3.11 -4.22 -13.80
CA ASP A 35 4.06 -5.16 -14.42
C ASP A 35 3.41 -6.53 -14.71
N ASN A 36 3.20 -6.80 -16.00
CA ASN A 36 2.63 -8.07 -16.47
C ASN A 36 3.59 -9.27 -16.37
N SER A 37 4.88 -9.05 -16.12
CA SER A 37 5.85 -10.11 -15.85
C SER A 37 5.71 -10.68 -14.42
N VAL A 38 5.06 -9.94 -13.52
CA VAL A 38 4.81 -10.36 -12.15
C VAL A 38 3.63 -11.33 -12.11
N SER A 39 3.85 -12.48 -11.45
CA SER A 39 2.82 -13.51 -11.32
C SER A 39 1.51 -12.94 -10.76
N LEU A 40 0.38 -13.40 -11.30
CA LEU A 40 -0.96 -12.97 -10.88
C LEU A 40 -1.15 -13.10 -9.36
N LYS A 41 -0.66 -14.19 -8.76
CA LYS A 41 -0.74 -14.45 -7.32
C LYS A 41 -0.07 -13.34 -6.49
N LEU A 42 1.10 -12.86 -6.93
CA LEU A 42 1.80 -11.78 -6.23
C LEU A 42 1.09 -10.44 -6.42
N ARG A 43 0.60 -10.15 -7.63
CA ARG A 43 -0.18 -8.93 -7.88
C ARG A 43 -1.47 -8.89 -7.05
N GLN A 44 -2.17 -10.01 -6.91
CA GLN A 44 -3.34 -10.11 -6.03
C GLN A 44 -2.98 -9.82 -4.57
N ALA A 45 -1.94 -10.47 -4.04
CA ALA A 45 -1.51 -10.23 -2.66
C ALA A 45 -1.14 -8.76 -2.37
N ILE A 46 -0.47 -8.11 -3.33
CA ILE A 46 -0.12 -6.67 -3.24
C ILE A 46 -1.39 -5.81 -3.29
N ALA A 47 -2.30 -6.08 -4.22
CA ALA A 47 -3.56 -5.35 -4.35
C ALA A 47 -4.43 -5.46 -3.10
N ASP A 48 -4.55 -6.65 -2.53
CA ASP A 48 -5.34 -6.90 -1.32
C ASP A 48 -4.77 -6.11 -0.13
N ARG A 49 -3.46 -6.17 0.10
CA ARG A 49 -2.83 -5.44 1.20
C ARG A 49 -2.89 -3.92 1.00
N LEU A 50 -2.68 -3.44 -0.23
CA LEU A 50 -2.78 -2.02 -0.56
C LEU A 50 -4.20 -1.49 -0.35
N ASN A 51 -5.22 -2.25 -0.75
CA ASN A 51 -6.62 -1.89 -0.52
C ASN A 51 -6.95 -1.84 0.97
N GLN A 52 -6.50 -2.82 1.75
CA GLN A 52 -6.68 -2.81 3.20
C GLN A 52 -6.04 -1.57 3.83
N ALA A 53 -4.77 -1.28 3.52
CA ALA A 53 -4.08 -0.12 4.09
C ALA A 53 -4.71 1.23 3.67
N ASN A 54 -5.28 1.32 2.46
CA ASN A 54 -6.01 2.51 2.03
C ASN A 54 -7.36 2.65 2.74
N HIS A 55 -8.04 1.53 3.02
CA HIS A 55 -9.27 1.53 3.80
C HIS A 55 -9.01 1.99 5.24
N ASP A 56 -7.95 1.46 5.87
CA ASP A 56 -7.56 1.84 7.23
C ASP A 56 -7.18 3.33 7.31
N LEU A 57 -6.42 3.83 6.33
CA LEU A 57 -6.12 5.26 6.23
C LEU A 57 -7.39 6.10 6.16
N ALA A 58 -8.36 5.72 5.32
CA ALA A 58 -9.62 6.44 5.16
C ALA A 58 -10.44 6.49 6.47
N LEU A 59 -10.44 5.40 7.26
CA LEU A 59 -11.09 5.39 8.57
C LEU A 59 -10.42 6.37 9.55
N HIS A 60 -9.10 6.45 9.54
CA HIS A 60 -8.34 7.36 10.41
C HIS A 60 -8.52 8.83 10.04
N THR A 61 -8.56 9.17 8.75
CA THR A 61 -8.83 10.55 8.30
C THR A 61 -10.27 10.97 8.60
N VAL A 62 -11.26 10.12 8.30
CA VAL A 62 -12.68 10.43 8.56
C VAL A 62 -12.96 10.63 10.05
N SER A 63 -12.36 9.83 10.94
CA SER A 63 -12.50 10.01 12.39
C SER A 63 -11.89 11.31 12.93
N SER A 64 -10.96 11.92 12.20
CA SER A 64 -10.25 13.13 12.65
C SER A 64 -10.97 14.42 12.24
N GLU A 65 -11.87 14.36 11.27
CA GLU A 65 -12.57 15.53 10.70
C GLU A 65 -13.99 15.74 11.27
N ASP A 66 -14.52 14.80 12.05
CA ASP A 66 -15.90 14.80 12.58
C ASP A 66 -16.05 15.30 14.05
N SER A 67 -15.21 16.22 14.50
CA SER A 67 -15.47 16.97 15.74
C SER A 67 -16.05 18.35 15.41
N TYR A 68 -17.38 18.47 15.47
CA TYR A 68 -18.15 19.71 15.34
C TYR A 68 -18.42 20.39 16.69
#